data_AF-A0A935YDS8-F1
#
_entry.id   AF-A0A935YDS8-F1
#
_cell.length_a   1.000
_cell.length_b   1.000
_cell.length_c   1.000
_cell.angle_alpha   90.00
_cell.angle_beta   90.00
_cell.angle_gamma   90.00
#
_symmetry.space_group_name_H-M   'P 1'
#
loop_
_entity.id
_entity.type
_entity.pdbx_description
1 polymer ?
#
loop_
_entity_poly.entity_id
_entity_poly.type
_entity_poly.pdbx_seq_one_letter_code
_entity_poly.pdbx_strand_id
1 'polypeptide(L)'
;MPARTLRRLLIVATVALALPAATACDSYKDDVAAVQAADSIVPGKSNDSLAREIAGARGSVKWTGAKAERYDNEAIVLVTADIERVGQSGADHKIALEFINNRETRKIAFEQAFIDGKPQSLLGGALTLFLLQLD
;
A
#
# COMPACT_ATOMS: atom_id res chain seq x y z
N MET A 1 -10.03 70.27 22.55
CA MET A 1 -9.59 69.46 23.72
C MET A 1 -10.78 68.62 24.19
N PRO A 2 -10.63 67.38 24.70
CA PRO A 2 -9.59 66.36 24.48
C PRO A 2 -10.16 64.94 24.15
N ALA A 3 -9.25 64.09 23.66
CA ALA A 3 -9.12 62.64 23.89
C ALA A 3 -10.36 61.73 23.87
N ARG A 4 -10.44 60.86 22.85
CA ARG A 4 -10.91 59.48 23.02
C ARG A 4 -9.94 58.50 22.36
N THR A 5 -9.12 57.92 23.22
CA THR A 5 -8.41 56.65 23.10
C THR A 5 -9.35 55.54 22.63
N LEU A 6 -8.92 54.69 21.68
CA LEU A 6 -9.28 53.26 21.66
C LEU A 6 -8.49 52.50 20.58
N ARG A 7 -7.38 51.91 21.04
CA ARG A 7 -7.06 50.48 20.87
C ARG A 7 -7.59 49.86 19.57
N ARG A 8 -6.83 49.96 18.48
CA ARG A 8 -7.01 49.08 17.32
C ARG A 8 -6.10 47.88 17.50
N LEU A 9 -6.68 46.74 17.87
CA LEU A 9 -6.03 45.44 17.83
C LEU A 9 -5.50 45.20 16.41
N LEU A 10 -4.20 44.97 16.30
CA LEU A 10 -3.58 44.35 15.13
C LEU A 10 -4.06 42.89 15.09
N ILE A 11 -5.08 42.62 14.28
CA ILE A 11 -5.43 41.25 13.89
C ILE A 11 -4.37 40.83 12.88
N VAL A 12 -3.42 40.02 13.33
CA VAL A 12 -2.48 39.29 12.48
C VAL A 12 -3.32 38.33 11.65
N ALA A 13 -3.58 38.68 10.39
CA ALA A 13 -4.14 37.76 9.41
C ALA A 13 -3.05 36.72 9.07
N THR A 14 -3.01 35.64 9.82
CA THR A 14 -2.33 34.42 9.42
C THR A 14 -3.02 33.92 8.16
N VAL A 15 -2.42 34.21 7.01
CA VAL A 15 -2.69 33.51 5.76
C VAL A 15 -2.29 32.06 6.01
N ALA A 16 -3.27 31.24 6.39
CA ALA A 16 -3.13 29.80 6.36
C ALA A 16 -2.84 29.44 4.90
N LEU A 17 -1.58 29.06 4.62
CA LEU A 17 -1.25 28.32 3.42
C LEU A 17 -2.15 27.10 3.41
N ALA A 18 -3.19 27.16 2.58
CA ALA A 18 -3.97 26.00 2.20
C ALA A 18 -3.00 25.03 1.53
N LEU A 19 -2.60 24.01 2.27
CA LEU A 19 -1.95 22.83 1.74
C LEU A 19 -2.87 22.26 0.64
N PRO A 20 -2.44 22.14 -0.62
CA PRO A 20 -3.15 21.33 -1.59
C PRO A 20 -2.85 19.85 -1.27
N ALA A 21 -3.38 19.34 -0.16
CA ALA A 21 -3.31 17.94 0.21
C ALA A 21 -4.62 17.24 -0.18
N ALA A 22 -4.97 17.20 -1.48
CA ALA A 22 -6.19 16.51 -1.92
C ALA A 22 -6.29 16.12 -3.42
N THR A 23 -5.19 15.98 -4.17
CA THR A 23 -5.26 15.48 -5.57
C THR A 23 -4.62 14.12 -5.81
N ALA A 24 -4.23 13.39 -4.75
CA ALA A 24 -3.60 12.07 -4.87
C ALA A 24 -4.56 10.88 -4.65
N CYS A 25 -5.88 11.11 -4.58
CA CYS A 25 -6.87 10.04 -4.40
C CYS A 25 -7.23 9.31 -5.71
N ASP A 26 -6.30 9.12 -6.65
CA ASP A 26 -6.60 8.32 -7.85
C ASP A 26 -5.42 7.89 -8.73
N SER A 27 -4.22 8.45 -8.57
CA SER A 27 -3.15 8.34 -9.57
C SER A 27 -2.61 6.93 -9.84
N TYR A 28 -2.98 5.95 -9.01
CA TYR A 28 -2.51 4.56 -9.09
C TYR A 28 -3.64 3.53 -9.13
N LYS A 29 -4.93 3.93 -9.25
CA LYS A 29 -6.03 2.94 -9.21
C LYS A 29 -5.95 1.94 -10.36
N ASP A 30 -5.56 2.38 -11.54
CA ASP A 30 -5.40 1.49 -12.70
C ASP A 30 -4.24 0.51 -12.50
N ASP A 31 -3.14 0.93 -11.87
CA ASP A 31 -2.02 0.03 -11.54
C ASP A 31 -2.43 -1.01 -10.50
N VAL A 32 -3.15 -0.58 -9.46
CA VAL A 32 -3.68 -1.47 -8.44
C VAL A 32 -4.62 -2.50 -9.07
N ALA A 33 -5.54 -2.08 -9.93
CA ALA A 33 -6.47 -2.97 -10.62
C ALA A 33 -5.73 -3.97 -11.54
N ALA A 34 -4.71 -3.50 -12.26
CA ALA A 34 -3.88 -4.35 -13.11
C ALA A 34 -3.13 -5.41 -12.29
N VAL A 35 -2.53 -5.02 -11.16
CA VAL A 35 -1.81 -5.93 -10.26
C VAL A 35 -2.77 -6.93 -9.62
N GLN A 36 -3.93 -6.50 -9.14
CA GLN A 36 -4.95 -7.37 -8.57
C GLN A 36 -5.40 -8.46 -9.55
N ALA A 37 -5.57 -8.11 -10.82
CA ALA A 37 -6.04 -9.02 -11.88
C ALA A 37 -4.94 -9.92 -12.46
N ALA A 38 -3.66 -9.57 -12.28
CA ALA A 38 -2.55 -10.35 -12.82
C ALA A 38 -2.43 -11.72 -12.14
N ASP A 39 -1.88 -12.67 -12.89
CA ASP A 39 -1.55 -13.99 -12.36
C ASP A 39 -0.57 -13.86 -11.18
N SER A 40 -0.89 -14.55 -10.10
CA SER A 40 -0.03 -14.64 -8.94
C SER A 40 1.08 -15.65 -9.15
N ILE A 41 2.03 -15.66 -8.22
CA ILE A 41 3.06 -16.69 -8.17
C ILE A 41 2.49 -18.11 -7.97
N VAL A 42 1.24 -18.23 -7.50
CA VAL A 42 0.53 -19.50 -7.39
C VAL A 42 -0.25 -19.74 -8.69
N PRO A 43 0.07 -20.79 -9.46
CA PRO A 43 -0.57 -21.04 -10.75
C PRO A 43 -2.09 -21.11 -10.66
N GLY A 44 -2.78 -20.46 -11.60
CA GLY A 44 -4.24 -20.47 -11.70
C GLY A 44 -4.97 -19.55 -10.73
N LYS A 45 -4.25 -18.67 -10.00
CA LYS A 45 -4.85 -17.66 -9.12
C LYS A 45 -4.36 -16.28 -9.47
N SER A 46 -5.24 -15.29 -9.40
CA SER A 46 -4.89 -13.86 -9.45
C SER A 46 -4.23 -13.41 -8.14
N ASN A 47 -3.47 -12.31 -8.16
CA ASN A 47 -2.90 -11.73 -6.94
C ASN A 47 -3.96 -11.35 -5.90
N ASP A 48 -5.13 -10.84 -6.30
CA ASP A 48 -6.21 -10.51 -5.35
C ASP A 48 -6.75 -11.75 -4.64
N SER A 49 -7.02 -12.81 -5.38
CA SER A 49 -7.42 -14.10 -4.80
C SER A 49 -6.39 -14.64 -3.82
N LEU A 50 -5.09 -14.55 -4.16
CA LEU A 50 -4.01 -14.99 -3.27
C LEU A 50 -3.96 -14.14 -1.99
N ALA A 51 -4.02 -12.81 -2.11
CA ALA A 51 -3.98 -11.91 -0.96
C ALA A 51 -5.16 -12.15 0.00
N ARG A 52 -6.37 -12.36 -0.52
CA ARG A 52 -7.55 -12.69 0.29
C ARG A 52 -7.44 -14.04 0.98
N GLU A 53 -6.87 -15.04 0.31
CA GLU A 53 -6.62 -16.35 0.91
C GLU A 53 -5.59 -16.27 2.03
N ILE A 54 -4.55 -15.46 1.87
CA ILE A 54 -3.55 -15.18 2.90
C ILE A 54 -4.20 -14.49 4.11
N ALA A 55 -5.06 -13.49 3.88
CA ALA A 55 -5.80 -12.82 4.96
C ALA A 55 -6.68 -13.80 5.75
N GLY A 56 -7.26 -14.79 5.06
CA GLY A 56 -8.19 -15.74 5.63
C GLY A 56 -9.54 -15.09 5.99
N ALA A 57 -10.42 -15.87 6.61
CA ALA A 57 -11.81 -15.45 6.86
C ALA A 57 -11.96 -14.28 7.85
N ARG A 58 -10.97 -14.05 8.71
CA ARG A 58 -10.98 -13.01 9.75
C ARG A 58 -10.06 -11.83 9.44
N GLY A 59 -9.29 -11.94 8.36
CA GLY A 59 -8.33 -10.91 7.96
C GLY A 59 -8.92 -9.85 7.06
N SER A 60 -8.08 -8.88 6.73
CA SER A 60 -8.40 -7.82 5.79
C SER A 60 -7.26 -7.65 4.77
N VAL A 61 -7.60 -7.12 3.59
CA VAL A 61 -6.63 -6.77 2.55
C VAL A 61 -6.88 -5.33 2.13
N LYS A 62 -5.83 -4.51 2.19
CA LYS A 62 -5.81 -3.15 1.67
C LYS A 62 -4.76 -3.05 0.58
N TRP A 63 -5.15 -2.45 -0.53
CA TRP A 63 -4.25 -2.23 -1.65
C TRP A 63 -3.86 -0.76 -1.74
N THR A 64 -2.57 -0.50 -1.96
CA THR A 64 -2.03 0.84 -2.15
C THR A 64 -1.07 0.86 -3.33
N GLY A 65 -1.01 2.00 -4.02
CA GLY A 65 -0.05 2.26 -5.09
C GLY A 65 0.81 3.45 -4.75
N ALA A 66 2.10 3.39 -5.09
CA ALA A 66 3.09 4.43 -4.82
C ALA A 66 4.17 4.45 -5.90
N LYS A 67 4.96 5.53 -5.94
CA LYS A 67 6.19 5.56 -6.74
C LYS A 67 7.14 4.49 -6.22
N ALA A 68 7.73 3.69 -7.11
CA ALA A 68 8.72 2.71 -6.70
C ALA A 68 10.08 3.40 -6.48
N GLU A 69 10.35 3.93 -5.28
CA GLU A 69 11.56 4.73 -4.99
C GLU A 69 12.89 4.03 -5.29
N ARG A 70 12.89 2.69 -5.26
CA ARG A 70 14.07 1.87 -5.62
C ARG A 70 14.44 1.96 -7.09
N TYR A 71 13.51 2.41 -7.93
CA TYR A 71 13.70 2.55 -9.37
C TYR A 71 13.64 4.03 -9.72
N ASP A 72 14.68 4.54 -10.37
CA ASP A 72 14.70 5.89 -10.92
C ASP A 72 13.93 5.96 -12.25
N ASN A 73 12.68 5.49 -12.23
CA ASN A 73 11.80 5.47 -13.40
C ASN A 73 10.34 5.66 -12.96
N GLU A 74 9.70 6.72 -13.44
CA GLU A 74 8.31 7.07 -13.12
C GLU A 74 7.27 6.12 -13.72
N ALA A 75 7.65 5.34 -14.74
CA ALA A 75 6.79 4.30 -15.30
C ALA A 75 6.73 3.03 -14.43
N ILE A 76 7.58 2.94 -13.40
CA ILE A 76 7.62 1.82 -12.47
C ILE A 76 6.85 2.19 -11.19
N VAL A 77 5.72 1.54 -11.00
CA VAL A 77 4.82 1.75 -9.85
C VAL A 77 4.96 0.58 -8.89
N LEU A 78 5.11 0.90 -7.60
CA LEU A 78 5.04 -0.06 -6.51
C LEU A 78 3.57 -0.21 -6.11
N VAL A 79 3.07 -1.42 -6.12
CA VAL A 79 1.74 -1.76 -5.61
C VAL A 79 1.91 -2.72 -4.45
N THR A 80 1.30 -2.38 -3.31
CA THR A 80 1.41 -3.16 -2.08
C THR A 80 0.04 -3.67 -1.68
N ALA A 81 -0.04 -4.97 -1.38
CA ALA A 81 -1.16 -5.57 -0.66
C ALA A 81 -0.80 -5.67 0.82
N ASP A 82 -1.34 -4.77 1.62
CA ASP A 82 -1.27 -4.80 3.08
C ASP A 82 -2.34 -5.74 3.60
N ILE A 83 -1.93 -6.84 4.21
CA ILE A 83 -2.77 -7.93 4.67
C ILE A 83 -2.68 -8.02 6.19
N GLU A 84 -3.82 -7.89 6.85
CA GLU A 84 -3.95 -8.20 8.27
C GLU A 84 -4.52 -9.62 8.38
N ARG A 85 -3.76 -10.54 8.96
CA ARG A 85 -4.18 -11.93 9.20
C ARG A 85 -4.33 -12.17 10.70
N VAL A 86 -5.42 -12.83 11.08
CA VAL A 86 -5.59 -13.36 12.44
C VAL A 86 -5.33 -14.87 12.40
N GLY A 87 -4.24 -15.31 13.03
CA GLY A 87 -3.85 -16.72 13.13
C GLY A 87 -4.84 -17.56 13.94
N GLN A 88 -4.71 -18.89 13.89
CA GLN A 88 -5.63 -19.79 14.61
C GLN A 88 -5.56 -19.61 16.13
N SER A 89 -4.38 -19.27 16.65
CA SER A 89 -4.13 -18.93 18.04
C SER A 89 -4.71 -17.57 18.46
N GLY A 90 -5.25 -16.79 17.53
CA GLY A 90 -5.72 -15.42 17.74
C GLY A 90 -4.61 -14.37 17.67
N ALA A 91 -3.38 -14.74 17.28
CA ALA A 91 -2.30 -13.79 17.06
C ALA A 91 -2.52 -12.99 15.75
N ASP A 92 -2.29 -11.68 15.82
CA ASP A 92 -2.38 -10.79 14.66
C ASP A 92 -1.02 -10.72 13.94
N HIS A 93 -1.04 -10.88 12.62
CA HIS A 93 0.11 -10.78 11.74
C HIS A 93 -0.13 -9.74 10.66
N LYS A 94 0.91 -8.96 10.34
CA LYS A 94 0.91 -8.01 9.24
C LYS A 94 1.78 -8.52 8.12
N ILE A 95 1.16 -8.79 6.98
CA ILE A 95 1.83 -9.29 5.79
C ILE A 95 1.74 -8.20 4.73
N ALA A 96 2.85 -7.83 4.10
CA ALA A 96 2.84 -6.91 2.96
C ALA A 96 3.38 -7.65 1.74
N LEU A 97 2.60 -7.73 0.66
CA LEU A 97 3.05 -8.26 -0.62
C LEU A 97 3.34 -7.09 -1.54
N GLU A 98 4.59 -6.96 -2.00
CA GLU A 98 4.99 -5.88 -2.90
C GLU A 98 5.12 -6.40 -4.33
N PHE A 99 4.54 -5.62 -5.25
CA PHE A 99 4.55 -5.88 -6.68
C PHE A 99 5.04 -4.64 -7.42
N ILE A 100 5.72 -4.88 -8.52
CA ILE A 100 6.12 -3.84 -9.46
C ILE A 100 5.24 -3.94 -10.70
N ASN A 101 4.56 -2.85 -11.04
CA ASN A 101 3.91 -2.65 -12.33
C ASN A 101 4.78 -1.73 -13.20
N ASN A 102 5.34 -2.28 -14.27
CA ASN A 102 6.04 -1.48 -15.28
C ASN A 102 5.06 -1.10 -16.40
N ARG A 103 4.66 0.18 -16.43
CA ARG A 103 3.66 0.72 -17.37
C ARG A 103 4.12 0.69 -18.83
N GLU A 104 5.42 0.79 -19.11
CA GLU A 104 5.98 0.76 -20.47
C GLU A 104 5.89 -0.64 -21.09
N THR A 105 6.26 -1.65 -20.30
CA THR A 105 6.33 -3.04 -20.75
C THR A 105 5.07 -3.84 -20.46
N ARG A 106 4.15 -3.28 -19.65
CA ARG A 106 2.95 -3.94 -19.11
C ARG A 106 3.27 -5.24 -18.38
N LYS A 107 4.45 -5.28 -17.75
CA LYS A 107 4.89 -6.43 -16.95
C LYS A 107 4.62 -6.14 -15.48
N ILE A 108 4.03 -7.13 -14.83
CA ILE A 108 3.80 -7.15 -13.40
C ILE A 108 4.71 -8.23 -12.82
N ALA A 109 5.46 -7.87 -11.80
CA ALA A 109 6.38 -8.76 -11.11
C ALA A 109 6.13 -8.71 -9.60
N PHE A 110 6.26 -9.86 -8.94
CA PHE A 110 6.36 -9.91 -7.50
C PHE A 110 7.78 -9.48 -7.08
N GLU A 111 7.88 -8.54 -6.15
CA GLU A 111 9.15 -7.98 -5.69
C GLU A 111 9.63 -8.71 -4.44
N GLN A 112 8.84 -8.66 -3.38
CA GLN A 112 9.17 -9.22 -2.07
C GLN A 112 7.90 -9.27 -1.21
N ALA A 113 7.96 -10.00 -0.09
CA ALA A 113 6.97 -9.79 0.97
C ALA A 113 7.64 -9.45 2.29
N PHE A 114 6.83 -8.92 3.19
CA PHE A 114 7.17 -8.72 4.58
C PHE A 114 6.17 -9.46 5.45
N ILE A 115 6.66 -10.02 6.56
CA ILE A 115 5.83 -10.56 7.62
C ILE A 115 6.30 -9.92 8.91
N ASP A 116 5.40 -9.20 9.57
CA ASP A 116 5.68 -8.44 10.78
C ASP A 116 6.91 -7.52 10.61
N GLY A 117 7.01 -6.89 9.44
CA GLY A 117 8.09 -5.99 9.04
C GLY A 117 9.40 -6.67 8.63
N LYS A 118 9.48 -8.01 8.67
CA LYS A 118 10.68 -8.75 8.28
C LYS A 118 10.58 -9.20 6.82
N PRO A 119 11.54 -8.84 5.95
CA PRO A 119 11.52 -9.23 4.56
C PRO A 119 11.62 -10.76 4.44
N GLN A 120 10.80 -11.32 3.58
CA GLN A 120 10.78 -12.72 3.21
C GLN A 120 11.21 -12.83 1.75
N SER A 121 12.28 -13.58 1.51
CA SER A 121 12.65 -13.97 0.15
C SER A 121 11.73 -15.09 -0.29
N LEU A 122 10.81 -14.78 -1.19
CA LEU A 122 9.77 -15.72 -1.60
C LEU A 122 10.01 -16.14 -3.03
N LEU A 123 10.83 -17.17 -3.16
CA LEU A 123 10.96 -17.90 -4.42
C LEU A 123 9.69 -18.74 -4.60
N GLY A 124 8.80 -18.30 -5.50
CA GLY A 124 7.71 -19.00 -6.21
C GLY A 124 6.90 -20.11 -5.51
N GLY A 125 7.53 -21.10 -4.88
CA GLY A 125 6.88 -22.20 -4.16
C GLY A 125 6.97 -22.13 -2.63
N ALA A 126 7.82 -21.28 -2.05
CA ALA A 126 8.06 -21.25 -0.60
C ALA A 126 6.94 -20.55 0.20
N LEU A 127 6.18 -19.64 -0.43
CA LEU A 127 5.13 -18.87 0.25
C LEU A 127 4.04 -19.76 0.83
N THR A 128 3.53 -20.72 0.06
CA THR A 128 2.45 -21.62 0.51
C THR A 128 2.86 -22.47 1.71
N LEU A 129 4.11 -22.95 1.73
CA LEU A 129 4.63 -23.73 2.87
C LEU A 129 4.86 -22.85 4.10
N PHE A 130 5.34 -21.61 3.92
CA PHE A 130 5.50 -20.66 5.03
C PHE A 130 4.16 -20.19 5.61
N LEU A 131 3.15 -19.99 4.76
CA LEU A 131 1.79 -19.62 5.19
C LEU A 131 1.10 -20.72 5.99
N LEU A 132 1.42 -21.99 5.72
CA LEU A 132 1.00 -23.15 6.52
C LEU A 132 1.79 -23.30 7.83
N GLN A 133 3.01 -22.75 7.91
CA GLN A 133 3.83 -22.75 9.12
C GLN A 133 3.53 -21.60 10.09
N LEU A 134 2.76 -20.60 9.64
CA LEU A 134 2.26 -19.50 10.48
C LEU A 134 0.98 -19.87 11.24
N ASP A 135 0.52 -21.13 11.12
CA ASP A 135 -0.52 -21.72 11.97
C ASP A 135 0.03 -22.23 13.32
#